data_AF-A0A1I7N3B6-F1
#
_entry.id   AF-A0A1I7N3B6-F1
#
_cell.length_a   1.000
_cell.length_b   1.000
_cell.length_c   1.000
_cell.angle_alpha   90.00
_cell.angle_beta   90.00
_cell.angle_gamma   90.00
#
_symmetry.space_group_name_H-M   'P 1'
#
loop_
_entity.id
_entity.type
_entity.pdbx_description
1 polymer ?
#
loop_
_entity_poly.entity_id
_entity_poly.type
_entity_poly.pdbx_seq_one_letter_code
_entity_poly.pdbx_strand_id
1 'polypeptide(L)' 'MHRNPDLATRIRDTAYFLWEQDGRPEGRAMDYWLKAKQMLQRQMAYDRWLADGTPPDQSDLHWHEAGREIEEK' A
#
# COMPACT_ATOMS: atom_id res chain seq x y z
N MET A 1 -9.61 2.01 -20.75
CA MET A 1 -9.29 1.82 -19.32
C MET A 1 -10.42 2.40 -18.50
N HIS A 2 -11.25 1.56 -17.86
CA HIS A 2 -12.29 2.05 -16.95
C HIS A 2 -11.58 2.70 -15.76
N ARG A 3 -11.60 4.02 -15.69
CA ARG A 3 -11.27 4.76 -14.50
C ARG A 3 -12.30 4.32 -13.46
N ASN A 4 -11.96 3.40 -12.55
CA ASN A 4 -12.89 2.95 -11.50
C ASN A 4 -13.24 4.18 -10.65
N PRO A 5 -14.45 4.77 -10.81
CA PRO A 5 -14.79 6.01 -10.14
C PRO A 5 -14.80 5.81 -8.62
N ASP A 6 -15.15 4.59 -8.17
CA ASP A 6 -15.18 4.21 -6.76
C ASP A 6 -13.79 4.25 -6.10
N LEU A 7 -12.74 3.91 -6.86
CA LEU A 7 -11.36 3.95 -6.40
C LEU A 7 -10.90 5.39 -6.19
N ALA A 8 -11.23 6.28 -7.12
CA ALA A 8 -10.90 7.70 -7.01
C ALA A 8 -11.62 8.36 -5.81
N THR A 9 -12.89 8.02 -5.60
CA THR A 9 -13.68 8.47 -4.44
C THR A 9 -13.06 7.98 -3.13
N ARG A 10 -12.75 6.67 -3.02
CA ARG A 10 -12.12 6.11 -1.82
C ARG A 10 -10.78 6.74 -1.47
N ILE A 11 -9.93 7.01 -2.48
CA ILE A 11 -8.65 7.70 -2.26
C ILE A 11 -8.89 9.10 -1.73
N ARG A 12 -9.84 9.84 -2.32
CA ARG A 12 -10.17 11.21 -1.89
C ARG A 12 -10.70 11.24 -0.47
N ASP A 13 -11.62 10.36 -0.11
CA ASP A 13 -12.22 10.30 1.22
C ASP A 13 -11.18 9.92 2.28
N THR A 14 -10.32 8.95 1.97
CA THR A 14 -9.22 8.54 2.85
C THR A 14 -8.19 9.67 3.02
N ALA A 15 -7.84 10.37 1.92
CA ALA A 15 -6.92 11.50 1.96
C ALA A 15 -7.49 12.66 2.79
N TYR A 16 -8.78 12.97 2.62
CA TYR A 16 -9.48 14.00 3.39
C TYR A 16 -9.50 13.65 4.88
N PHE A 17 -9.82 12.41 5.23
CA PHE A 17 -9.83 11.94 6.61
C PHE A 17 -8.45 12.08 7.27
N LEU A 18 -7.38 11.62 6.61
CA LEU A 18 -6.02 11.74 7.13
C LEU A 18 -5.58 13.22 7.27
N TRP A 19 -5.91 14.05 6.28
CA TRP A 19 -5.60 15.48 6.31
C TRP A 19 -6.36 16.22 7.42
N GLU A 20 -7.62 15.86 7.66
CA GLU A 20 -8.45 16.43 8.72
C GLU A 20 -7.94 16.01 10.11
N GLN A 21 -7.55 14.73 10.28
CA GLN A 21 -6.96 14.24 11.53
C GLN A 21 -5.66 14.95 11.91
N ASP A 22 -4.82 15.27 10.92
CA ASP A 22 -3.55 15.99 11.14
C ASP A 22 -3.74 17.52 11.25
N GLY A 23 -4.98 18.01 11.38
CA GLY A 23 -5.28 19.41 11.66
C GLY A 23 -5.35 20.31 10.41
N ARG A 24 -5.59 19.72 9.23
CA ARG A 24 -5.74 20.42 7.95
C ARG A 24 -4.52 21.28 7.56
N PRO A 25 -3.30 20.73 7.56
CA PRO A 25 -2.11 21.48 7.18
C PRO A 25 -2.21 21.97 5.73
N GLU A 26 -2.05 23.27 5.52
CA GLU A 26 -2.04 23.87 4.19
C GLU A 26 -0.84 23.38 3.37
N GLY A 27 -1.03 23.27 2.05
CA GLY A 27 0.02 22.84 1.11
C GLY A 27 0.36 21.35 1.13
N ARG A 28 -0.08 20.57 2.13
CA ARG A 28 0.21 19.12 2.23
C ARG A 28 -0.88 18.19 1.69
N ALA A 29 -1.97 18.73 1.17
CA ALA A 29 -3.10 17.93 0.68
C ALA A 29 -2.68 16.86 -0.36
N MET A 30 -1.69 17.16 -1.21
CA MET A 30 -1.15 16.21 -2.18
C MET A 30 -0.45 15.01 -1.52
N ASP A 31 0.29 15.23 -0.44
CA ASP A 31 1.00 14.18 0.28
C ASP A 31 0.01 13.18 0.90
N TYR A 32 -1.10 13.68 1.47
CA TYR A 32 -2.17 12.84 1.99
C TYR A 32 -2.89 12.07 0.89
N TRP A 33 -3.08 12.68 -0.29
CA TRP A 33 -3.64 11.99 -1.44
C TRP A 33 -2.76 10.83 -1.92
N LEU A 34 -1.44 11.05 -2.01
CA LEU A 34 -0.48 10.00 -2.36
C LEU A 34 -0.43 8.89 -1.31
N LYS A 35 -0.47 9.25 -0.02
CA LYS A 35 -0.52 8.29 1.09
C LYS A 35 -1.78 7.42 1.03
N ALA A 36 -2.96 8.04 0.85
CA ALA A 36 -4.23 7.33 0.71
C ALA A 36 -4.24 6.39 -0.51
N LYS A 37 -3.67 6.82 -1.64
CA LYS A 37 -3.51 5.98 -2.83
C LYS A 37 -2.66 4.75 -2.54
N GLN A 38 -1.50 4.90 -1.91
CA GLN A 38 -0.62 3.78 -1.57
C GLN A 38 -1.28 2.81 -0.58
N MET A 39 -1.99 3.32 0.43
CA MET A 39 -2.72 2.49 1.39
C MET A 39 -3.77 1.63 0.69
N LEU A 40 -4.57 2.22 -0.22
CA LEU A 40 -5.59 1.49 -0.93
C LEU A 40 -5.01 0.47 -1.92
N GLN A 41 -3.90 0.80 -2.59
CA GLN A 41 -3.18 -0.16 -3.44
C GLN A 41 -2.70 -1.37 -2.65
N ARG A 42 -2.12 -1.16 -1.46
CA ARG A 42 -1.68 -2.24 -0.58
C ARG A 42 -2.86 -3.07 -0.08
N GLN A 43 -3.96 -2.43 0.30
CA GLN A 43 -5.18 -3.13 0.72
C GLN A 43 -5.70 -4.04 -0.38
N MET A 44 -5.83 -3.53 -1.61
CA MET A 44 -6.32 -4.33 -2.74
C MET A 44 -5.38 -5.48 -3.10
N ALA A 45 -4.06 -5.28 -3.00
CA ALA A 45 -3.09 -6.35 -3.19
C ALA A 45 -3.21 -7.44 -2.11
N TYR A 46 -3.44 -7.03 -0.86
CA TYR A 46 -3.65 -7.94 0.27
C TYR A 46 -4.98 -8.68 0.18
N ASP A 47 -6.07 -8.00 -0.16
CA ASP A 47 -7.39 -8.60 -0.39
C ASP A 47 -7.32 -9.63 -1.51
N ARG A 48 -6.57 -9.32 -2.58
CA ARG A 48 -6.33 -10.26 -3.68
C ARG A 48 -5.54 -11.49 -3.22
N TRP A 49 -4.47 -11.27 -2.44
CA TRP A 49 -3.66 -12.35 -1.87
C TRP A 49 -4.48 -13.28 -0.95
N LEU A 50 -5.36 -12.72 -0.12
CA LEU A 50 -6.29 -13.48 0.71
C LEU A 50 -7.32 -14.25 -0.12
N ALA A 51 -7.89 -13.61 -1.15
CA ALA A 51 -8.90 -14.23 -2.02
C ALA A 51 -8.33 -15.39 -2.86
N ASP A 52 -7.05 -15.31 -3.24
CA ASP A 52 -6.33 -16.37 -3.95
C ASP A 52 -5.93 -17.56 -3.02
N GLY A 53 -6.46 -17.61 -1.79
CA GLY A 53 -6.38 -18.78 -0.91
C GLY A 53 -5.11 -18.88 -0.08
N THR A 54 -4.32 -17.80 0.00
CA THR A 54 -3.09 -17.70 0.81
C THR A 54 -2.14 -18.87 0.54
N PRO A 55 -1.44 -18.95 -0.62
CA PRO A 55 -0.40 -19.95 -0.82
C PRO A 55 0.71 -19.73 0.23
N PRO A 56 0.91 -20.64 1.20
CA PRO A 56 1.92 -20.46 2.25
C PRO A 56 3.35 -20.73 1.75
N ASP A 57 3.50 -21.22 0.52
CA ASP A 57 4.76 -21.74 -0.04
C ASP A 57 5.66 -20.68 -0.69
N GLN A 58 5.42 -19.39 -0.45
CA GLN A 58 6.23 -18.29 -1.00
C GLN A 58 6.59 -17.21 0.05
N SER A 59 6.19 -17.37 1.32
CA SER A 59 6.55 -16.41 2.37
C SER A 59 7.96 -16.62 2.95
N ASP A 60 8.53 -17.83 2.84
CA ASP A 60 9.76 -18.21 3.55
C ASP A 60 11.02 -18.22 2.68
N LEU A 61 10.93 -18.09 1.35
CA LEU A 61 12.09 -18.18 0.45
C LEU A 61 12.95 -16.90 0.34
N HIS A 62 12.62 -15.82 1.03
CA HIS A 62 13.36 -14.55 0.90
C HIS A 62 14.11 -14.03 2.14
N TRP A 63 14.26 -14.84 3.19
CA TRP A 63 15.00 -14.43 4.40
C TRP A 63 16.30 -15.21 4.71
N HIS A 64 16.72 -16.16 3.87
CA HIS A 64 17.98 -16.89 4.11
C HIS A 64 19.03 -16.87 2.98
N GLU A 65 18.73 -16.33 1.79
CA GLU A 65 19.74 -16.23 0.71
C GLU A 65 20.51 -14.91 0.72
N ALA A 66 19.97 -13.84 1.33
CA ALA A 66 20.66 -12.55 1.46
C ALA A 66 21.82 -12.55 2.48
N GLY A 67 22.05 -13.65 3.20
CA GLY A 67 23.12 -13.78 4.19
C GLY A 67 24.38 -14.52 3.72
N ARG A 68 24.42 -15.06 2.49
CA ARG A 68 25.53 -15.92 2.00
C ARG A 68 26.39 -15.33 0.88
N GLU A 69 26.25 -14.03 0.57
CA GLU A 69 27.16 -13.33 -0.37
C GLU A 69 27.79 -12.04 0.20
N ILE A 70 27.67 -11.81 1.51
CA ILE A 70 28.44 -10.75 2.21
C ILE A 70 29.31 -11.38 3.31
N GLU A 71 29.97 -12.51 3.05
CA GLU A 71 31.15 -12.91 3.82
C GLU A 71 31.97 -13.98 3.09
N GLU A 72 32.76 -13.57 2.10
CA GLU A 72 34.07 -14.15 1.75
C GLU A 72 34.69 -13.26 0.67
N LYS A 73 35.37 -12.18 1.05
CA LYS A 73 36.82 -12.08 1.31
C LYS A 73 37.70 -12.35 0.09
#